data_AF-Q2BEX5-F1
#
_entry.id   AF-Q2BEX5-F1
#
_cell.length_a   1.000
_cell.length_b   1.000
_cell.length_c   1.000
_cell.angle_alpha   90.00
_cell.angle_beta   90.00
_cell.angle_gamma   90.00
#
_symmetry.space_group_name_H-M   'P 1'
#
loop_
_entity.id
_entity.type
_entity.pdbx_description
1 polymer ?
#
loop_
_entity_poly.entity_id
_entity_poly.type
_entity_poly.pdbx_seq_one_letter_code
_entity_poly.pdbx_strand_id
1 'polypeptide(L)'
;MPAPAPFININICAIKINSFENASAVNIGQNLLAEWHNSDKKNQGYGQNFGDASGFIGTKGIVDDRDQLDSNSTFDSARIPNL
;
A
#
# COMPACT_ATOMS: atom_id res chain seq x y z
N MET A 1 23.16 -1.37 -34.24
CA MET A 1 23.60 -2.30 -33.17
C MET A 1 22.45 -2.36 -32.16
N PRO A 2 21.91 -3.53 -31.80
CA PRO A 2 20.89 -3.59 -30.76
C PRO A 2 21.54 -3.13 -29.44
N ALA A 3 20.92 -2.20 -28.74
CA ALA A 3 21.40 -1.74 -27.44
C ALA A 3 21.53 -2.94 -26.49
N PRO A 4 22.55 -3.01 -25.62
CA PRO A 4 22.64 -4.06 -24.61
C PRO A 4 21.35 -4.05 -23.79
N ALA A 5 20.63 -5.18 -23.76
CA ALA A 5 19.53 -5.33 -22.82
C ALA A 5 20.13 -5.18 -21.41
N PRO A 6 19.62 -4.27 -20.57
CA PRO A 6 20.11 -4.14 -19.20
C PRO A 6 19.77 -5.43 -18.46
N PHE A 7 20.74 -6.33 -18.30
CA PHE A 7 20.58 -7.51 -17.47
C PHE A 7 20.76 -7.07 -16.02
N ILE A 8 19.71 -7.21 -15.22
CA ILE A 8 19.76 -7.00 -13.78
C ILE A 8 19.71 -8.39 -13.15
N ASN A 9 20.87 -8.90 -12.72
CA ASN A 9 20.94 -10.12 -11.94
C ASN A 9 20.74 -9.76 -10.47
N ILE A 10 19.66 -10.25 -9.87
CA ILE A 10 19.34 -10.02 -8.46
C ILE A 10 19.19 -11.37 -7.79
N ASN A 11 20.15 -11.70 -6.93
CA ASN A 11 20.09 -12.88 -6.08
C ASN A 11 19.50 -12.47 -4.74
N ILE A 12 18.34 -13.01 -4.41
CA ILE A 12 17.64 -12.73 -3.16
C ILE A 12 17.63 -14.02 -2.34
N CYS A 13 18.37 -14.02 -1.23
CA CYS A 13 18.44 -15.18 -0.35
C CYS A 13 17.11 -15.43 0.40
N ALA A 14 16.45 -14.36 0.87
CA ALA A 14 15.10 -14.40 1.41
C ALA A 14 14.51 -12.98 1.46
N ILE A 15 13.21 -12.87 1.22
CA ILE A 15 12.41 -11.70 1.57
C ILE A 15 11.25 -12.18 2.41
N LYS A 16 11.06 -11.55 3.57
CA LYS A 16 9.85 -11.70 4.37
C LYS A 16 9.14 -10.37 4.46
N ILE A 17 7.97 -10.31 3.83
CA ILE A 17 7.05 -9.19 3.97
C ILE A 17 5.92 -9.67 4.86
N ASN A 18 5.75 -9.01 6.02
CA ASN A 18 4.72 -9.38 6.97
C ASN A 18 3.36 -8.78 6.62
N SER A 19 3.35 -7.61 5.97
CA SER A 19 2.16 -7.00 5.40
C SER A 19 2.52 -5.95 4.35
N PHE A 20 1.71 -5.88 3.30
CA PHE A 20 1.57 -4.72 2.45
C PHE A 20 0.15 -4.24 2.54
N GLU A 21 -0.03 -2.95 2.79
CA GLU A 21 -1.35 -2.38 2.91
C GLU A 21 -1.41 -1.03 2.24
N ASN A 22 -2.54 -0.75 1.62
CA ASN A 22 -2.93 0.55 1.10
C ASN A 22 -1.91 1.18 0.14
N ALA A 23 -2.09 1.03 -1.18
CA ALA A 23 -1.13 1.52 -2.17
C ALA A 23 0.31 1.04 -1.88
N SER A 24 0.49 -0.24 -1.57
CA SER A 24 1.81 -0.83 -1.31
C SER A 24 2.30 -1.72 -2.45
N ALA A 25 3.57 -1.60 -2.82
CA ALA A 25 4.20 -2.44 -3.84
C ALA A 25 5.69 -2.68 -3.56
N VAL A 26 6.19 -3.86 -3.95
CA VAL A 26 7.62 -4.13 -4.11
C VAL A 26 7.91 -4.31 -5.57
N ASN A 27 8.68 -3.37 -6.11
CA ASN A 27 9.01 -3.33 -7.53
C ASN A 27 10.52 -3.44 -7.72
N ILE A 28 10.93 -4.25 -8.68
CA ILE A 28 12.33 -4.50 -9.00
C ILE A 28 12.50 -4.31 -10.52
N GLY A 29 13.55 -3.60 -10.94
CA GLY A 29 13.77 -3.23 -12.34
C GLY A 29 13.18 -1.86 -12.71
N GLN A 30 12.96 -1.62 -14.00
CA GLN A 30 12.39 -0.37 -14.51
C GLN A 30 10.86 -0.41 -14.39
N ASN A 31 10.29 0.33 -13.44
CA ASN A 31 8.85 0.34 -13.16
C ASN A 31 8.32 1.78 -13.12
N LEU A 32 7.19 2.02 -13.80
CA LEU A 32 6.42 3.26 -13.69
C LEU A 32 5.09 2.93 -13.02
N LEU A 33 4.85 3.50 -11.84
CA LEU A 33 3.60 3.33 -11.10
C LEU A 33 2.74 4.58 -11.29
N ALA A 34 2.16 4.70 -12.48
CA ALA A 34 1.23 5.78 -12.80
C ALA A 34 -0.12 5.57 -12.11
N GLU A 35 -0.78 6.67 -11.72
CA GLU A 35 -2.14 6.67 -11.16
C GLU A 35 -2.30 5.78 -9.91
N TRP A 36 -1.21 5.63 -9.15
CA TRP A 36 -1.18 4.85 -7.94
C TRP A 36 -1.87 5.61 -6.80
N HIS A 37 -3.13 5.24 -6.55
CA HIS A 37 -3.96 5.92 -5.57
C HIS A 37 -4.53 4.95 -4.54
N ASN A 38 -4.80 5.48 -3.36
CA ASN A 38 -5.42 4.71 -2.30
C ASN A 38 -6.22 5.63 -1.39
N SER A 39 -7.43 5.21 -1.05
CA SER A 39 -8.27 5.89 -0.07
C SER A 39 -8.77 4.85 0.91
N ASP A 40 -8.34 4.97 2.15
CA ASP A 40 -8.71 4.02 3.19
C ASP A 40 -8.86 4.71 4.53
N LYS A 41 -9.80 4.19 5.31
CA LYS A 41 -9.96 4.49 6.72
C LYS A 41 -9.93 3.16 7.44
N LYS A 42 -9.27 3.18 8.59
CA LYS A 42 -9.27 2.05 9.51
C LYS A 42 -9.78 2.50 10.84
N ASN A 43 -10.78 1.78 11.32
CA ASN A 43 -11.37 2.00 12.61
C ASN A 43 -11.20 0.73 13.45
N GLN A 44 -10.10 0.65 14.21
CA GLN A 44 -9.67 -0.58 14.84
C GLN A 44 -9.32 -0.36 16.30
N GLY A 45 -9.93 -1.16 17.19
CA GLY A 45 -9.74 -1.05 18.64
C GLY A 45 -8.43 -1.65 19.13
N TYR A 46 -7.76 -2.46 18.31
CA TYR A 46 -6.49 -3.11 18.66
C TYR A 46 -5.41 -3.06 17.58
N GLY A 47 -5.67 -2.34 16.49
CA GLY A 47 -4.75 -2.23 15.37
C GLY A 47 -4.50 -3.55 14.65
N GLN A 48 -3.44 -3.58 13.85
CA GLN A 48 -2.98 -4.73 13.09
C GLN A 48 -1.77 -5.39 13.76
N ASN A 49 -1.65 -6.71 13.69
CA ASN A 49 -0.45 -7.42 14.11
C ASN A 49 0.12 -8.20 12.93
N PHE A 50 1.28 -7.75 12.48
CA PHE A 50 2.01 -8.34 11.37
C PHE A 50 3.40 -8.68 11.87
N GLY A 51 3.82 -9.94 11.71
CA GLY A 51 5.14 -10.37 12.16
C GLY A 51 5.16 -11.79 12.70
N ASP A 52 6.35 -12.33 12.91
CA ASP A 52 6.49 -13.54 13.72
C ASP A 52 6.33 -13.16 15.20
N ALA A 53 5.69 -14.05 15.98
CA ALA A 53 5.44 -13.84 17.40
C ALA A 53 4.58 -12.60 17.73
N SER A 54 3.69 -12.18 16.83
CA SER A 54 2.78 -11.04 17.01
C SER A 54 1.51 -11.41 17.80
N GLY A 55 1.69 -12.04 18.96
CA GLY A 55 0.60 -12.53 19.81
C GLY A 55 0.04 -11.44 20.72
N PHE A 56 -1.28 -11.30 20.75
CA PHE A 56 -1.98 -10.43 21.71
C PHE A 56 -2.53 -11.24 22.89
N ILE A 57 -2.40 -10.71 24.10
CA ILE A 57 -2.98 -11.28 25.33
C ILE A 57 -3.76 -10.18 26.07
N GLY A 58 -5.02 -10.44 26.42
CA GLY A 58 -5.80 -9.55 27.28
C GLY A 58 -6.38 -8.28 26.63
N THR A 59 -6.56 -8.26 25.31
CA THR A 59 -7.07 -7.10 24.56
C THR A 59 -8.60 -6.92 24.73
N LYS A 60 -9.05 -5.77 25.27
CA LYS A 60 -10.44 -5.23 25.42
C LYS A 60 -10.75 -3.88 24.67
N GLY A 61 -11.37 -3.93 23.50
CA GLY A 61 -11.30 -2.81 22.54
C GLY A 61 -12.67 -2.23 22.31
N ILE A 62 -12.76 -0.90 22.30
CA ILE A 62 -13.98 -0.17 21.98
C ILE A 62 -13.61 0.84 20.90
N VAL A 63 -14.42 0.87 19.85
CA VAL A 63 -14.27 1.83 18.77
C VAL A 63 -15.60 2.51 18.56
N ASP A 64 -15.68 3.79 18.91
CA ASP A 64 -16.84 4.64 18.67
C ASP A 64 -16.48 5.62 17.56
N ASP A 65 -17.12 5.47 16.41
CA ASP A 65 -16.82 6.19 15.19
C ASP A 65 -18.13 6.75 14.65
N ARG A 66 -18.29 8.06 14.83
CA ARG A 66 -19.57 8.77 14.66
C ARG A 66 -19.46 9.85 13.59
N ASP A 67 -18.93 9.50 12.44
CA ASP A 67 -19.02 10.28 11.21
C ASP A 67 -19.99 9.64 10.20
N GLN A 68 -20.45 10.46 9.25
CA GLN A 68 -21.36 10.03 8.17
C GLN A 68 -20.63 9.68 6.88
N LEU A 69 -19.37 10.12 6.73
CA LEU A 69 -18.58 9.98 5.52
C LEU A 69 -17.15 9.62 5.88
N ASP A 70 -16.62 8.64 5.17
CA ASP A 70 -15.26 8.15 5.33
C ASP A 70 -14.56 7.92 4.02
N SER A 71 -13.26 8.25 4.01
CA SER A 71 -12.36 7.96 2.90
C SER A 71 -12.88 8.44 1.54
N ASN A 72 -13.50 9.63 1.53
CA ASN A 72 -13.91 10.27 0.29
C ASN A 72 -12.65 10.54 -0.56
N SER A 73 -12.56 9.93 -1.74
CA SER A 73 -11.47 10.18 -2.66
C SER A 73 -11.95 10.59 -4.03
N THR A 74 -11.30 11.61 -4.58
CA THR A 74 -11.45 12.02 -5.98
C THR A 74 -10.08 11.94 -6.62
N PHE A 75 -9.93 11.08 -7.63
CA PHE A 75 -8.67 10.89 -8.38
C PHE A 75 -8.81 11.36 -9.82
N ASP A 76 -9.62 12.42 -10.04
CA ASP A 76 -9.85 12.97 -11.37
C ASP A 76 -8.67 13.87 -11.77
N SER A 77 -7.97 13.50 -12.83
CA SER A 77 -6.97 14.36 -13.45
C SER A 77 -7.73 15.35 -14.32
N ALA A 78 -8.07 16.52 -13.78
CA ALA A 78 -8.79 17.56 -14.51
C ALA A 78 -8.19 17.73 -15.93
N ARG A 79 -8.93 17.31 -16.97
CA ARG A 79 -8.59 17.66 -18.34
C ARG A 79 -8.60 19.19 -18.41
N ILE A 80 -7.48 19.79 -18.77
CA ILE A 80 -7.45 21.20 -19.18
C ILE A 80 -8.45 21.32 -20.35
N PRO A 81 -9.55 22.08 -20.21
CA PRO A 81 -10.46 22.29 -21.32
C PRO A 81 -9.66 22.94 -22.46
N ASN A 82 -9.74 22.32 -23.64
CA ASN A 82 -8.96 22.68 -24.81
C ASN A 82 -8.94 24.20 -25.06
N LEU A 83 -7.73 24.76 -25.21
CA LEU A 83 -7.52 25.97 -26.00
C LEU A 83 -7.96 25.74 -27.45
#